data_AF-A0A4Z0YS56-F1
#
_entry.id   AF-A0A4Z0YS56-F1
#
_cell.length_a   1.000
_cell.length_b   1.000
_cell.length_c   1.000
_cell.angle_alpha   90.00
_cell.angle_beta   90.00
_cell.angle_gamma   90.00
#
_symmetry.space_group_name_H-M   'P 1'
#
loop_
_entity.id
_entity.type
_entity.pdbx_description
1 polymer ?
#
loop_
_entity_poly.entity_id
_entity_poly.type
_entity_poly.pdbx_seq_one_letter_code
_entity_poly.pdbx_strand_id
1 'polypeptide(L)'
;MLYTEDQLQLSRQHGRLPKWFRPELLHEISKPNPDMAAIAALLKAHRVVPVTPARELAKKTRPRPSNLRLGSAPKGTTPLWIDTPHFHFAVKVARLLKGQTTWVIAPRVTMSFVNTWEETLMWSRLLADTPKDAMGDEHFRLIGRFQSYGHAAPDTFEVIALAAFEQRLALSRKYKTWFAEQVSPGWKRGHPRKRYLERWNGTYDRLVWSFGIQGHPRADQIWNLMRERLPCHPDSITHEFPQDVSDMEPALRPETIAVRSWTFPYHGLQFSIYEDRCGNFFLCHAESHDIPNIVRPQLATLWNATLDRLRPYTERLRCLAEFEWLWYWTNPFVRGGATTGGVLSVFLQRSLLSEGWHINIPDHFRMQDLYALSSDWRFYVCERVAELASEGMDSITIDERAA
;
A
#
# COMPACT_ATOMS: atom_id res chain seq x y z
N MET A 1 -7.51 1.12 20.67
CA MET A 1 -8.34 1.99 21.52
C MET A 1 -7.98 1.66 22.95
N LEU A 2 -7.35 2.60 23.65
CA LEU A 2 -7.38 2.62 25.10
C LEU A 2 -8.36 3.71 25.53
N TYR A 3 -8.96 3.48 26.68
CA TYR A 3 -9.98 4.30 27.29
C TYR A 3 -9.41 5.68 27.70
N THR A 4 -10.26 6.71 27.73
CA THR A 4 -9.87 8.05 28.22
C THR A 4 -9.49 7.98 29.71
N GLU A 5 -8.83 9.03 30.21
CA GLU A 5 -8.38 9.06 31.61
C GLU A 5 -9.57 8.97 32.59
N ASP A 6 -10.71 9.57 32.25
CA ASP A 6 -11.98 9.45 32.99
C ASP A 6 -12.50 8.00 33.03
N GLN A 7 -12.43 7.30 31.89
CA GLN A 7 -12.85 5.89 31.79
C GLN A 7 -11.89 4.95 32.55
N LEU A 8 -10.60 5.31 32.66
CA LEU A 8 -9.64 4.64 33.53
C LEU A 8 -9.88 4.93 35.02
N GLN A 9 -10.31 6.14 35.39
CA GLN A 9 -10.75 6.46 36.75
C GLN A 9 -12.01 5.67 37.14
N LEU A 10 -13.02 5.58 36.27
CA LEU A 10 -14.21 4.72 36.48
C LEU A 10 -13.83 3.25 36.67
N SER A 11 -12.92 2.70 35.86
CA SER A 11 -12.44 1.32 36.01
C SER A 11 -11.73 1.08 37.35
N ARG A 12 -11.00 2.08 37.87
CA ARG A 12 -10.34 2.05 39.19
C ARG A 12 -11.35 2.15 40.33
N GLN A 13 -12.36 3.02 40.23
CA GLN A 13 -13.44 3.13 41.23
C GLN A 13 -14.29 1.86 41.36
N HIS A 14 -14.42 1.08 40.29
CA HIS A 14 -15.19 -0.18 40.28
C HIS A 14 -14.34 -1.46 40.41
N GLY A 15 -13.04 -1.35 40.70
CA GLY A 15 -12.22 -2.46 41.22
C GLY A 15 -12.01 -3.66 40.27
N ARG A 16 -12.13 -3.48 38.95
CA ARG A 16 -11.92 -4.57 37.96
C ARG A 16 -11.11 -4.13 36.76
N LEU A 17 -9.86 -4.61 36.67
CA LEU A 17 -9.10 -4.63 35.43
C LEU A 17 -9.49 -5.84 34.56
N PRO A 18 -9.44 -5.74 33.22
CA PRO A 18 -9.78 -6.86 32.33
C PRO A 18 -8.83 -8.06 32.45
N LYS A 19 -9.38 -9.28 32.44
CA LYS A 19 -8.66 -10.56 32.63
C LYS A 19 -7.57 -10.89 31.58
N TRP A 20 -7.39 -10.07 30.55
CA TRP A 20 -6.44 -10.29 29.45
C TRP A 20 -5.10 -9.55 29.60
N PHE A 21 -4.94 -8.71 30.63
CA PHE A 21 -3.66 -8.08 30.93
C PHE A 21 -2.75 -9.04 31.71
N ARG A 22 -1.61 -9.42 31.14
CA ARG A 22 -0.60 -10.31 31.75
C ARG A 22 0.82 -9.77 31.55
N PRO A 23 1.54 -9.35 32.61
CA PRO A 23 2.90 -8.81 32.50
C PRO A 23 3.97 -9.78 31.96
N GLU A 24 3.74 -11.09 32.00
CA GLU A 24 4.76 -12.11 31.69
C GLU A 24 5.29 -12.11 30.23
N LEU A 25 4.62 -11.41 29.31
CA LEU A 25 4.85 -11.49 27.85
C LEU A 25 6.06 -10.69 27.32
N LEU A 26 6.84 -10.05 28.17
CA LEU A 26 7.98 -9.21 27.75
C LEU A 26 9.21 -9.97 27.26
N HIS A 27 9.30 -11.30 27.47
CA HIS A 27 10.56 -12.03 27.30
C HIS A 27 10.81 -12.69 25.93
N GLU A 28 9.83 -12.74 25.02
CA GLU A 28 9.94 -13.45 23.72
C GLU A 28 10.47 -12.60 22.53
N ILE A 29 10.96 -11.38 22.79
CA ILE A 29 11.12 -10.32 21.78
C ILE A 29 12.34 -10.50 20.83
N SER A 30 13.18 -11.54 21.00
CA SER A 30 14.54 -11.61 20.43
C SER A 30 14.80 -12.57 19.26
N LYS A 31 13.78 -13.13 18.59
CA LYS A 31 13.97 -14.09 17.47
C LYS A 31 13.81 -13.48 16.07
N PRO A 32 14.69 -13.78 15.09
CA PRO A 32 14.61 -13.25 13.73
C PRO A 32 13.43 -13.84 12.92
N ASN A 33 12.87 -13.03 12.01
CA ASN A 33 11.63 -13.34 11.28
C ASN A 33 11.86 -14.23 10.03
N PRO A 34 11.22 -15.41 9.90
CA PRO A 34 11.32 -16.28 8.72
C PRO A 34 10.62 -15.75 7.44
N ASP A 35 9.75 -14.73 7.52
CA ASP A 35 8.94 -14.25 6.38
C ASP A 35 9.78 -13.73 5.18
N MET A 36 11.05 -13.31 5.38
CA MET A 36 11.92 -12.82 4.29
C MET A 36 12.19 -13.87 3.20
N ALA A 37 12.14 -15.17 3.53
CA ALA A 37 12.30 -16.24 2.55
C ALA A 37 11.11 -16.34 1.57
N ALA A 38 9.90 -15.98 2.01
CA ALA A 38 8.71 -16.01 1.17
C ALA A 38 8.73 -14.91 0.10
N ILE A 39 9.24 -13.73 0.44
CA ILE A 39 9.40 -12.60 -0.49
C ILE A 39 10.38 -12.98 -1.63
N ALA A 40 11.51 -13.60 -1.29
CA ALA A 40 12.49 -14.08 -2.27
C ALA A 40 11.93 -15.19 -3.20
N ALA A 41 10.96 -15.99 -2.73
CA ALA A 41 10.28 -16.98 -3.55
C ALA A 41 9.25 -16.35 -4.52
N LEU A 42 8.49 -15.35 -4.06
CA LEU A 42 7.54 -14.58 -4.88
C LEU A 42 8.23 -13.86 -6.04
N LEU A 43 9.31 -13.13 -5.76
CA LEU A 43 10.11 -12.43 -6.78
C LEU A 43 10.75 -13.38 -7.81
N LYS A 44 10.89 -14.67 -7.49
CA LYS A 44 11.43 -15.70 -8.39
C LYS A 44 10.35 -16.34 -9.27
N ALA A 45 9.08 -16.28 -8.86
CA ALA A 45 7.95 -16.83 -9.61
C ALA A 45 7.53 -15.90 -10.77
N HIS A 46 7.57 -14.59 -10.56
CA HIS A 46 7.25 -13.59 -11.59
C HIS A 46 8.45 -13.39 -12.54
N ARG A 47 8.34 -13.93 -13.76
CA ARG A 47 9.37 -13.83 -14.80
C ARG A 47 9.48 -12.41 -15.36
N VAL A 48 10.19 -11.52 -14.67
CA VAL A 48 10.67 -10.27 -15.27
C VAL A 48 11.74 -10.62 -16.32
N VAL A 49 11.36 -10.60 -17.59
CA VAL A 49 12.27 -10.80 -18.72
C VAL A 49 12.88 -9.43 -19.06
N PRO A 50 14.21 -9.22 -18.93
CA PRO A 50 14.81 -7.97 -19.36
C PRO A 50 14.74 -7.86 -20.89
N VAL A 51 14.03 -6.85 -21.38
CA VAL A 51 14.08 -6.45 -22.79
C VAL A 51 15.51 -6.04 -23.11
N THR A 52 16.12 -6.68 -24.10
CA THR A 52 17.48 -6.35 -24.54
C THR A 52 17.39 -5.25 -25.58
N PRO A 53 18.04 -4.08 -25.41
CA PRO A 53 18.07 -3.06 -26.45
C PRO A 53 18.83 -3.59 -27.67
N ALA A 54 18.19 -3.55 -28.84
CA ALA A 54 18.85 -3.88 -30.09
C ALA A 54 19.90 -2.81 -30.44
N ARG A 55 21.15 -3.22 -30.63
CA ARG A 55 22.18 -2.42 -31.31
C ARG A 55 23.06 -3.28 -32.19
N GLU A 56 22.67 -3.37 -33.45
CA GLU A 56 23.62 -3.33 -34.57
C GLU A 56 24.42 -2.01 -34.52
N LEU A 57 25.62 -1.84 -35.09
CA LEU A 57 26.55 -2.74 -35.77
C LEU A 57 27.97 -2.15 -35.60
N ALA A 58 29.01 -2.95 -35.31
CA ALA A 58 30.40 -2.55 -35.54
C ALA A 58 31.29 -3.77 -35.81
N LYS A 59 32.17 -3.66 -36.82
CA LYS A 59 32.82 -4.81 -37.47
C LYS A 59 34.20 -5.14 -36.90
N LYS A 60 34.52 -6.45 -36.95
CA LYS A 60 35.86 -7.06 -37.12
C LYS A 60 37.01 -6.62 -36.17
N THR A 61 37.45 -7.53 -35.30
CA THR A 61 38.74 -8.27 -35.49
C THR A 61 38.95 -9.38 -34.44
N ARG A 62 39.57 -10.50 -34.88
CA ARG A 62 40.22 -11.60 -34.12
C ARG A 62 41.43 -12.00 -35.00
N PRO A 63 42.61 -12.37 -34.46
CA PRO A 63 42.89 -13.63 -33.72
C PRO A 63 43.79 -13.38 -32.47
N ARG A 64 44.30 -14.33 -31.65
CA ARG A 64 44.13 -15.79 -31.39
C ARG A 64 44.37 -16.01 -29.84
N PRO A 65 44.45 -17.23 -29.26
CA PRO A 65 44.32 -17.42 -27.79
C PRO A 65 45.65 -17.61 -27.03
N SER A 66 45.60 -17.58 -25.69
CA SER A 66 46.51 -18.37 -24.85
C SER A 66 45.92 -18.76 -23.48
N ASN A 67 46.15 -20.03 -23.15
CA ASN A 67 46.32 -20.64 -21.83
C ASN A 67 45.17 -20.61 -20.79
N LEU A 68 44.42 -21.71 -20.77
CA LEU A 68 43.85 -22.25 -19.53
C LEU A 68 44.95 -22.50 -18.48
N ARG A 69 44.68 -22.14 -17.23
CA ARG A 69 45.07 -22.95 -16.06
C ARG A 69 43.90 -23.03 -15.10
N LEU A 70 43.42 -24.26 -14.87
CA LEU A 70 42.50 -24.58 -13.77
C LEU A 70 43.31 -24.64 -12.47
N GLY A 71 43.14 -23.66 -11.60
CA GLY A 71 43.65 -23.66 -10.23
C GLY A 71 42.57 -24.15 -9.27
N SER A 72 42.91 -25.14 -8.44
CA SER A 72 42.02 -25.69 -7.40
C SER A 72 41.73 -24.67 -6.29
N ALA A 73 40.53 -24.77 -5.71
CA ALA A 73 40.11 -23.88 -4.62
C ALA A 73 40.73 -24.28 -3.27
N PRO A 74 41.25 -23.32 -2.48
CA PRO A 74 41.37 -23.44 -1.04
C PRO A 74 40.03 -23.13 -0.36
N LYS A 75 39.66 -23.92 0.66
CA LYS A 75 38.53 -23.63 1.54
C LYS A 75 38.90 -22.48 2.50
N GLY A 76 37.92 -21.63 2.82
CA GLY A 76 38.02 -20.67 3.91
C GLY A 76 38.07 -19.21 3.46
N THR A 77 36.90 -18.59 3.33
CA THR A 77 36.76 -17.12 3.28
C THR A 77 35.87 -16.67 4.43
N THR A 78 36.52 -16.18 5.48
CA THR A 78 35.85 -15.44 6.56
C THR A 78 35.26 -14.15 5.98
N PRO A 79 34.01 -13.77 6.27
CA PRO A 79 33.50 -12.46 5.87
C PRO A 79 34.29 -11.36 6.59
N LEU A 80 34.82 -10.41 5.83
CA LEU A 80 35.36 -9.17 6.39
C LEU A 80 34.18 -8.28 6.80
N TRP A 81 33.84 -8.28 8.09
CA TRP A 81 32.87 -7.35 8.65
C TRP A 81 33.55 -5.99 8.86
N ILE A 82 33.01 -4.95 8.24
CA ILE A 82 33.35 -3.55 8.55
C ILE A 82 32.11 -2.97 9.24
N ASP A 83 32.22 -2.71 10.54
CA ASP A 83 31.15 -2.14 11.33
C ASP A 83 30.80 -0.72 10.87
N THR A 84 29.61 -0.56 10.30
CA THR A 84 28.92 0.73 10.15
C THR A 84 27.41 0.52 10.32
N PRO A 85 26.67 1.46 10.95
CA PRO A 85 25.33 1.21 11.47
C PRO A 85 24.21 1.37 10.42
N HIS A 86 24.32 0.69 9.27
CA HIS A 86 23.31 0.77 8.21
C HIS A 86 22.91 -0.61 7.65
N PHE A 87 21.60 -0.85 7.54
CA PHE A 87 21.02 -2.10 7.05
C PHE A 87 21.43 -2.39 5.60
N HIS A 88 21.87 -3.62 5.35
CA HIS A 88 22.21 -4.10 4.01
C HIS A 88 21.08 -4.96 3.42
N PHE A 89 20.45 -4.49 2.34
CA PHE A 89 19.63 -5.36 1.47
C PHE A 89 20.50 -5.99 0.37
N ALA A 90 21.15 -7.10 0.69
CA ALA A 90 21.83 -7.93 -0.31
C ALA A 90 20.82 -8.88 -0.99
N VAL A 91 20.17 -8.44 -2.08
CA VAL A 91 19.25 -9.29 -2.85
C VAL A 91 20.05 -10.34 -3.63
N LYS A 92 20.08 -11.58 -3.13
CA LYS A 92 20.81 -12.70 -3.74
C LYS A 92 20.06 -13.28 -4.94
N VAL A 93 20.09 -12.60 -6.08
CA VAL A 93 19.48 -13.07 -7.34
C VAL A 93 20.31 -14.20 -7.96
N ALA A 94 20.05 -15.44 -7.54
CA ALA A 94 20.67 -16.63 -8.12
C ALA A 94 20.07 -16.96 -9.49
N ARG A 95 20.65 -16.42 -10.57
CA ARG A 95 20.29 -16.78 -11.95
C ARG A 95 20.89 -18.14 -12.33
N LEU A 96 20.12 -19.21 -12.14
CA LEU A 96 20.52 -20.57 -12.52
C LEU A 96 20.46 -20.76 -14.05
N LEU A 97 21.50 -20.30 -14.74
CA LEU A 97 21.78 -20.64 -16.13
C LEU A 97 23.21 -21.20 -16.23
N LYS A 98 23.30 -22.52 -16.44
CA LYS A 98 24.51 -23.27 -16.85
C LYS A 98 25.82 -22.89 -16.13
N GLY A 99 25.83 -22.99 -14.80
CA GLY A 99 27.08 -23.21 -14.04
C GLY A 99 28.04 -22.04 -13.89
N GLN A 100 27.63 -20.79 -14.18
CA GLN A 100 28.42 -19.60 -13.87
C GLN A 100 27.71 -18.72 -12.83
N THR A 101 28.40 -18.46 -11.71
CA THR A 101 27.94 -17.53 -10.68
C THR A 101 28.44 -16.13 -11.03
N THR A 102 27.62 -15.35 -11.74
CA THR A 102 27.95 -13.95 -12.04
C THR A 102 27.60 -13.06 -10.84
N TRP A 103 28.62 -12.45 -10.23
CA TRP A 103 28.40 -11.38 -9.26
C TRP A 103 28.08 -10.09 -10.01
N VAL A 104 26.84 -9.62 -9.91
CA VAL A 104 26.50 -8.26 -10.32
C VAL A 104 26.92 -7.33 -9.18
N ILE A 105 28.10 -6.72 -9.34
CA ILE A 105 28.44 -5.54 -8.55
C ILE A 105 27.52 -4.43 -9.05
N ALA A 106 26.45 -4.17 -8.30
CA ALA A 106 25.66 -2.96 -8.51
C ALA A 106 26.62 -1.76 -8.40
N PRO A 107 26.59 -0.80 -9.34
CA PRO A 107 27.47 0.36 -9.25
C PRO A 107 27.25 1.04 -7.91
N ARG A 108 28.35 1.47 -7.28
CA ARG A 108 28.32 2.28 -6.06
C ARG A 108 27.67 3.62 -6.40
N VAL A 109 26.35 3.69 -6.35
CA VAL A 109 25.66 4.97 -6.29
C VAL A 109 25.88 5.46 -4.86
N THR A 110 26.90 6.29 -4.66
CA THR A 110 27.02 7.12 -3.46
C THR A 110 25.91 8.17 -3.49
N MET A 111 24.70 7.71 -3.19
CA MET A 111 23.53 8.52 -2.91
C MET A 111 23.77 9.22 -1.56
N SER A 112 24.23 10.47 -1.61
CA SER A 112 24.37 11.33 -0.43
C SER A 112 23.01 11.84 0.03
N PHE A 113 22.13 10.93 0.41
CA PHE A 113 20.83 11.24 1.02
C PHE A 113 21.04 11.40 2.52
N VAL A 114 21.40 12.62 2.92
CA VAL A 114 21.19 13.08 4.29
C VAL A 114 19.68 13.31 4.46
N ASN A 115 18.91 12.23 4.47
CA ASN A 115 17.48 12.28 4.78
C ASN A 115 17.36 12.75 6.23
N THR A 116 16.92 14.00 6.40
CA THR A 116 16.79 14.58 7.73
C THR A 116 15.64 13.91 8.47
N TRP A 117 15.67 14.03 9.80
CA TRP A 117 14.53 13.64 10.62
C TRP A 117 13.24 14.39 10.21
N GLU A 118 13.38 15.62 9.71
CA GLU A 118 12.29 16.46 9.22
C GLU A 118 11.63 15.88 7.96
N GLU A 119 12.41 15.38 6.99
CA GLU A 119 11.85 14.75 5.79
C GLU A 119 11.05 13.49 6.14
N THR A 120 11.59 12.64 7.03
CA THR A 120 10.85 11.50 7.59
C THR A 120 9.57 11.95 8.31
N LEU A 121 9.63 13.01 9.12
CA LEU A 121 8.49 13.54 9.86
C LEU A 121 7.42 14.13 8.94
N MET A 122 7.83 14.83 7.87
CA MET A 122 6.94 15.33 6.82
C MET A 122 6.16 14.18 6.20
N TRP A 123 6.84 13.17 5.63
CA TRP A 123 6.16 12.02 5.03
C TRP A 123 5.26 11.25 6.02
N SER A 124 5.63 11.23 7.30
CA SER A 124 4.79 10.64 8.37
C SER A 124 3.47 11.39 8.52
N ARG A 125 3.50 12.74 8.57
CA ARG A 125 2.32 13.61 8.72
C ARG A 125 1.34 13.51 7.54
N LEU A 126 1.82 13.18 6.34
CA LEU A 126 0.98 13.03 5.15
C LEU A 126 0.27 11.67 5.09
N LEU A 127 0.89 10.63 5.65
CA LEU A 127 0.46 9.25 5.50
C LEU A 127 -0.28 8.68 6.71
N ALA A 128 -0.26 9.37 7.85
CA ALA A 128 -0.98 8.99 9.04
C ALA A 128 -1.41 10.19 9.89
N ASP A 129 -2.63 10.09 10.44
CA ASP A 129 -3.12 10.96 11.53
C ASP A 129 -2.17 10.90 12.74
N THR A 130 -2.25 11.92 13.58
CA THR A 130 -1.47 12.05 14.83
C THR A 130 -1.62 10.78 15.67
N PRO A 131 -0.51 10.15 16.10
CA PRO A 131 -0.56 8.86 16.78
C PRO A 131 -1.24 8.96 18.16
N LYS A 132 -2.22 8.06 18.40
CA LYS A 132 -3.04 8.00 19.63
C LYS A 132 -2.68 6.84 20.56
N ASP A 133 -1.78 5.96 20.11
CA ASP A 133 -1.22 4.85 20.89
C ASP A 133 0.17 4.46 20.37
N ALA A 134 0.87 3.57 21.10
CA ALA A 134 2.22 3.14 20.76
C ALA A 134 2.33 2.45 19.39
N MET A 135 1.25 1.81 18.91
CA MET A 135 1.22 1.24 17.57
C MET A 135 1.13 2.33 16.51
N GLY A 136 0.31 3.37 16.75
CA GLY A 136 0.24 4.55 15.90
C GLY A 136 1.58 5.26 15.78
N ASP A 137 2.27 5.48 16.90
CA ASP A 137 3.57 6.16 16.91
C ASP A 137 4.65 5.39 16.15
N GLU A 138 4.75 4.07 16.34
CA GLU A 138 5.66 3.24 15.56
C GLU A 138 5.24 3.17 14.09
N HIS A 139 3.94 3.13 13.78
CA HIS A 139 3.46 3.18 12.39
C HIS A 139 3.89 4.47 11.69
N PHE A 140 3.64 5.61 12.34
CA PHE A 140 3.95 6.95 11.89
C PHE A 140 5.45 7.09 11.56
N ARG A 141 6.33 6.66 12.47
CA ARG A 141 7.79 6.67 12.21
C ARG A 141 8.22 5.71 11.11
N LEU A 142 7.63 4.52 11.04
CA LEU A 142 7.99 3.49 10.06
C LEU A 142 7.53 3.85 8.63
N ILE A 143 6.36 4.46 8.47
CA ILE A 143 5.81 4.83 7.16
C ILE A 143 6.56 6.03 6.56
N GLY A 144 6.91 7.04 7.38
CA GLY A 144 7.73 8.17 6.93
C GLY A 144 9.14 7.74 6.51
N ARG A 145 9.79 6.85 7.27
CA ARG A 145 11.08 6.26 6.88
C ARG A 145 10.98 5.45 5.59
N PHE A 146 9.91 4.66 5.43
CA PHE A 146 9.68 3.86 4.23
C PHE A 146 9.59 4.74 2.97
N GLN A 147 8.93 5.91 3.06
CA GLN A 147 8.97 6.92 2.01
C GLN A 147 10.38 7.46 1.78
N SER A 148 11.00 8.06 2.81
CA SER A 148 12.32 8.70 2.70
C SER A 148 13.35 7.84 1.96
N TYR A 149 13.38 6.52 2.22
CA TYR A 149 14.37 5.61 1.60
C TYR A 149 13.91 4.90 0.32
N GLY A 150 12.60 4.78 0.06
CA GLY A 150 12.11 4.21 -1.20
C GLY A 150 12.23 5.20 -2.36
N HIS A 151 11.84 4.79 -3.57
CA HIS A 151 11.66 5.65 -4.74
C HIS A 151 10.73 4.96 -5.73
N ALA A 152 9.85 5.72 -6.40
CA ALA A 152 9.04 5.16 -7.48
C ALA A 152 9.84 5.13 -8.78
N ALA A 153 9.92 3.94 -9.39
CA ALA A 153 10.49 3.71 -10.70
C ALA A 153 9.53 2.86 -11.55
N PRO A 154 9.71 2.80 -12.89
CA PRO A 154 8.94 1.89 -13.73
C PRO A 154 9.01 0.44 -13.20
N ASP A 155 7.90 -0.26 -13.30
CA ASP A 155 7.72 -1.66 -12.89
C ASP A 155 7.93 -1.98 -11.38
N THR A 156 8.16 -0.98 -10.51
CA THR A 156 8.33 -1.21 -9.05
C THR A 156 7.03 -1.27 -8.26
N PHE A 157 5.89 -0.90 -8.87
CA PHE A 157 4.56 -0.81 -8.26
C PHE A 157 4.24 -1.99 -7.32
N GLU A 158 4.25 -3.22 -7.83
CA GLU A 158 3.83 -4.40 -7.06
C GLU A 158 4.73 -4.68 -5.84
N VAL A 159 6.03 -4.44 -5.99
CA VAL A 159 7.02 -4.67 -4.93
C VAL A 159 6.84 -3.65 -3.81
N ILE A 160 6.61 -2.38 -4.15
CA ILE A 160 6.35 -1.30 -3.18
C ILE A 160 5.00 -1.55 -2.48
N ALA A 161 3.96 -1.93 -3.23
CA ALA A 161 2.63 -2.22 -2.69
C ALA A 161 2.66 -3.37 -1.66
N LEU A 162 3.31 -4.48 -2.00
CA LEU A 162 3.49 -5.62 -1.10
C LEU A 162 4.36 -5.26 0.11
N ALA A 163 5.45 -4.51 -0.07
CA ALA A 163 6.33 -4.09 1.03
C ALA A 163 5.60 -3.16 2.03
N ALA A 164 4.82 -2.19 1.54
CA ALA A 164 3.99 -1.32 2.38
C ALA A 164 2.94 -2.12 3.18
N PHE A 165 2.29 -3.09 2.53
CA PHE A 165 1.33 -3.96 3.20
C PHE A 165 1.98 -4.86 4.26
N GLU A 166 3.10 -5.52 3.95
CA GLU A 166 3.81 -6.38 4.89
C GLU A 166 4.35 -5.59 6.09
N GLN A 167 4.80 -4.34 5.90
CA GLN A 167 5.15 -3.45 7.01
C GLN A 167 3.95 -3.19 7.93
N ARG A 168 2.78 -2.87 7.35
CA ARG A 168 1.51 -2.66 8.08
C ARG A 168 1.03 -3.92 8.81
N LEU A 169 1.24 -5.10 8.21
CA LEU A 169 0.89 -6.41 8.78
C LEU A 169 1.84 -6.81 9.91
N ALA A 170 3.16 -6.68 9.72
CA ALA A 170 4.16 -6.97 10.74
C ALA A 170 3.92 -6.16 12.02
N LEU A 171 3.63 -4.87 11.87
CA LEU A 171 3.25 -4.00 12.99
C LEU A 171 1.94 -4.46 13.66
N SER A 172 0.93 -4.83 12.87
CA SER A 172 -0.34 -5.35 13.39
C SER A 172 -0.19 -6.66 14.17
N ARG A 173 0.74 -7.54 13.74
CA ARG A 173 1.11 -8.76 14.45
C ARG A 173 1.82 -8.42 15.77
N LYS A 174 2.81 -7.50 15.76
CA LYS A 174 3.51 -7.02 16.97
C LYS A 174 2.53 -6.54 18.05
N TYR A 175 1.54 -5.73 17.66
CA TYR A 175 0.50 -5.19 18.55
C TYR A 175 -0.77 -6.06 18.66
N LYS A 176 -0.74 -7.29 18.14
CA LYS A 176 -1.80 -8.33 18.27
C LYS A 176 -3.20 -7.92 17.80
N THR A 177 -3.31 -6.95 16.89
CA THR A 177 -4.58 -6.29 16.51
C THR A 177 -5.49 -7.17 15.66
N TRP A 178 -6.77 -6.78 15.56
CA TRP A 178 -7.78 -7.50 14.76
C TRP A 178 -7.40 -7.54 13.27
N PHE A 179 -6.82 -6.46 12.73
CA PHE A 179 -6.33 -6.40 11.34
C PHE A 179 -5.46 -7.61 10.94
N ALA A 180 -4.50 -8.00 11.78
CA ALA A 180 -3.59 -9.09 11.47
C ALA A 180 -4.30 -10.45 11.33
N GLU A 181 -5.34 -10.69 12.13
CA GLU A 181 -6.13 -11.93 12.08
C GLU A 181 -7.20 -11.88 10.97
N GLN A 182 -7.69 -10.69 10.56
CA GLN A 182 -8.56 -10.56 9.38
C GLN A 182 -7.83 -10.93 8.08
N VAL A 183 -6.63 -10.41 7.86
CA VAL A 183 -5.85 -10.62 6.62
C VAL A 183 -4.94 -11.85 6.67
N SER A 184 -4.61 -12.35 7.86
CA SER A 184 -3.74 -13.51 8.06
C SER A 184 -4.24 -14.44 9.18
N PRO A 185 -5.48 -14.98 9.10
CA PRO A 185 -6.07 -15.76 10.20
C PRO A 185 -5.23 -17.01 10.50
N GLY A 186 -5.21 -17.38 11.78
CA GLY A 186 -4.36 -18.45 12.31
C GLY A 186 -2.94 -18.02 12.66
N TRP A 187 -2.52 -16.76 12.40
CA TRP A 187 -1.16 -16.29 12.73
C TRP A 187 -0.84 -16.41 14.23
N LYS A 188 -1.80 -16.12 15.12
CA LYS A 188 -1.64 -16.29 16.58
C LYS A 188 -1.42 -17.75 17.01
N ARG A 189 -1.75 -18.71 16.14
CA ARG A 189 -1.62 -20.16 16.34
C ARG A 189 -0.46 -20.76 15.53
N GLY A 190 0.39 -19.95 14.92
CA GLY A 190 1.52 -20.41 14.09
C GLY A 190 1.14 -20.95 12.70
N HIS A 191 -0.14 -20.90 12.32
CA HIS A 191 -0.65 -21.38 11.04
C HIS A 191 -1.35 -20.26 10.25
N PRO A 192 -0.62 -19.21 9.81
CA PRO A 192 -1.20 -18.10 9.07
C PRO A 192 -1.65 -18.52 7.66
N ARG A 193 -2.96 -18.51 7.41
CA ARG A 193 -3.49 -18.33 6.04
C ARG A 193 -3.11 -16.92 5.57
N LYS A 194 -2.97 -16.68 4.26
CA LYS A 194 -2.53 -15.38 3.70
C LYS A 194 -3.61 -14.80 2.77
N ARG A 195 -4.76 -14.40 3.35
CA ARG A 195 -5.93 -13.90 2.60
C ARG A 195 -5.62 -12.71 1.69
N TYR A 196 -4.71 -11.82 2.12
CA TYR A 196 -4.23 -10.72 1.28
C TYR A 196 -3.54 -11.21 0.00
N LEU A 197 -2.71 -12.26 0.06
CA LEU A 197 -2.10 -12.88 -1.13
C LEU A 197 -3.11 -13.68 -1.95
N GLU A 198 -4.07 -14.33 -1.31
CA GLU A 198 -5.16 -15.01 -2.01
C GLU A 198 -5.96 -14.01 -2.84
N ARG A 199 -6.28 -12.82 -2.31
CA ARG A 199 -6.95 -11.77 -3.10
C ARG A 199 -6.03 -11.20 -4.17
N TRP A 200 -4.77 -10.91 -3.84
CA TRP A 200 -3.75 -10.43 -4.79
C TRP A 200 -3.55 -11.37 -6.00
N ASN A 201 -3.69 -12.68 -5.77
CA ASN A 201 -3.56 -13.74 -6.79
C ASN A 201 -4.91 -14.24 -7.33
N GLY A 202 -6.02 -13.63 -6.91
CA GLY A 202 -7.38 -13.95 -7.37
C GLY A 202 -7.99 -15.28 -6.92
N THR A 203 -7.45 -15.89 -5.86
CA THR A 203 -7.97 -17.14 -5.26
C THR A 203 -8.76 -16.93 -3.97
N TYR A 204 -9.04 -15.69 -3.57
CA TYR A 204 -9.85 -15.38 -2.39
C TYR A 204 -11.36 -15.44 -2.70
N ASP A 205 -12.06 -16.29 -1.97
CA ASP A 205 -13.40 -16.81 -2.26
C ASP A 205 -14.58 -15.92 -1.79
N ARG A 206 -14.31 -14.68 -1.37
CA ARG A 206 -15.33 -13.76 -0.83
C ARG A 206 -15.23 -12.37 -1.44
N LEU A 207 -16.36 -11.69 -1.58
CA LEU A 207 -16.36 -10.25 -1.84
C LEU A 207 -15.74 -9.52 -0.65
N VAL A 208 -15.23 -8.32 -0.93
CA VAL A 208 -14.70 -7.42 0.08
C VAL A 208 -15.60 -6.21 0.11
N TRP A 209 -15.93 -5.78 1.33
CA TRP A 209 -16.90 -4.72 1.57
C TRP A 209 -16.30 -3.58 2.39
N SER A 210 -16.65 -2.35 2.02
CA SER A 210 -16.52 -1.15 2.86
C SER A 210 -17.91 -0.58 3.18
N PHE A 211 -18.00 0.28 4.19
CA PHE A 211 -19.28 0.65 4.80
C PHE A 211 -19.32 2.14 5.19
N GLY A 212 -20.42 2.82 4.89
CA GLY A 212 -20.81 4.10 5.49
C GLY A 212 -22.04 3.90 6.35
N ILE A 213 -21.90 3.99 7.68
CA ILE A 213 -22.96 3.68 8.65
C ILE A 213 -23.26 4.92 9.48
N GLN A 214 -24.54 5.29 9.55
CA GLN A 214 -24.99 6.49 10.25
C GLN A 214 -24.64 6.41 11.75
N GLY A 215 -24.06 7.48 12.30
CA GLY A 215 -23.69 7.58 13.72
C GLY A 215 -22.52 6.70 14.15
N HIS A 216 -21.93 5.89 13.27
CA HIS A 216 -20.78 5.06 13.60
C HIS A 216 -19.48 5.91 13.61
N PRO A 217 -18.69 5.97 14.71
CA PRO A 217 -17.57 6.92 14.89
C PRO A 217 -16.43 6.91 13.86
N ARG A 218 -16.46 6.01 12.87
CA ARG A 218 -15.49 5.92 11.77
C ARG A 218 -16.13 5.75 10.39
N ALA A 219 -17.43 5.51 10.31
CA ALA A 219 -18.14 5.28 9.05
C ALA A 219 -19.16 6.38 8.75
N ASP A 220 -19.49 7.23 9.74
CA ASP A 220 -20.37 8.39 9.57
C ASP A 220 -19.79 9.40 8.55
N GLN A 221 -18.47 9.59 8.50
CA GLN A 221 -17.85 10.46 7.48
C GLN A 221 -18.05 9.93 6.05
N ILE A 222 -17.92 8.60 5.85
CA ILE A 222 -18.23 7.96 4.56
C ILE A 222 -19.72 8.13 4.26
N TRP A 223 -20.57 7.91 5.25
CA TRP A 223 -22.03 8.04 5.14
C TRP A 223 -22.45 9.46 4.70
N ASN A 224 -21.91 10.51 5.32
CA ASN A 224 -22.17 11.90 4.93
C ASN A 224 -21.71 12.15 3.48
N LEU A 225 -20.47 11.77 3.13
CA LEU A 225 -19.95 11.91 1.75
C LEU A 225 -20.80 11.16 0.72
N MET A 226 -21.30 9.95 1.04
CA MET A 226 -22.20 9.21 0.16
C MET A 226 -23.52 9.95 -0.07
N ARG A 227 -24.13 10.48 1.00
CA ARG A 227 -25.38 11.25 0.90
C ARG A 227 -25.24 12.54 0.10
N GLU A 228 -24.06 13.16 0.14
CA GLU A 228 -23.78 14.41 -0.58
C GLU A 228 -23.43 14.19 -2.05
N ARG A 229 -22.77 13.06 -2.39
CA ARG A 229 -22.10 12.88 -3.68
C ARG A 229 -22.71 11.82 -4.59
N LEU A 230 -23.50 10.89 -4.07
CA LEU A 230 -24.19 9.91 -4.91
C LEU A 230 -25.30 10.57 -5.74
N PRO A 231 -25.53 10.12 -6.99
CA PRO A 231 -26.67 10.55 -7.78
C PRO A 231 -27.99 10.38 -7.00
N CYS A 232 -28.84 11.40 -7.01
CA CYS A 232 -30.15 11.38 -6.33
C CYS A 232 -31.11 10.30 -6.84
N HIS A 233 -30.83 9.72 -8.00
CA HIS A 233 -31.55 8.59 -8.58
C HIS A 233 -30.63 7.36 -8.60
N PRO A 234 -30.98 6.27 -7.90
CA PRO A 234 -30.26 5.00 -8.00
C PRO A 234 -30.54 4.32 -9.34
N ASP A 235 -29.58 3.53 -9.82
CA ASP A 235 -29.72 2.75 -11.06
C ASP A 235 -30.75 1.63 -10.93
N SER A 236 -30.89 1.08 -9.72
CA SER A 236 -31.89 0.04 -9.45
C SER A 236 -32.36 0.01 -7.99
N ILE A 237 -33.52 -0.62 -7.78
CA ILE A 237 -34.03 -1.04 -6.49
C ILE A 237 -34.08 -2.57 -6.51
N THR A 238 -33.23 -3.21 -5.72
CA THR A 238 -33.16 -4.67 -5.54
C THR A 238 -33.79 -5.06 -4.21
N HIS A 239 -34.24 -6.31 -4.08
CA HIS A 239 -34.84 -6.80 -2.84
C HIS A 239 -33.83 -7.41 -1.87
N GLU A 240 -32.72 -7.95 -2.36
CA GLU A 240 -31.67 -8.62 -1.58
C GLU A 240 -30.27 -8.16 -2.02
N PHE A 241 -29.25 -8.44 -1.18
CA PHE A 241 -27.84 -8.23 -1.50
C PHE A 241 -27.30 -9.36 -2.41
N PRO A 242 -26.30 -9.08 -3.27
CA PRO A 242 -25.80 -10.05 -4.26
C PRO A 242 -24.99 -11.22 -3.68
N GLN A 243 -24.61 -11.16 -2.40
CA GLN A 243 -23.93 -12.25 -1.70
C GLN A 243 -24.49 -12.37 -0.27
N ASP A 244 -24.42 -13.57 0.29
CA ASP A 244 -24.62 -13.80 1.72
C ASP A 244 -23.67 -12.93 2.57
N VAL A 245 -24.25 -12.01 3.32
CA VAL A 245 -23.59 -11.10 4.26
C VAL A 245 -23.57 -11.64 5.70
N SER A 246 -23.96 -12.91 5.92
CA SER A 246 -24.02 -13.54 7.24
C SER A 246 -22.66 -13.63 7.96
N ASP A 247 -21.55 -13.47 7.25
CA ASP A 247 -20.20 -13.46 7.83
C ASP A 247 -19.75 -12.08 8.35
N MET A 248 -20.50 -11.02 8.04
CA MET A 248 -20.27 -9.69 8.62
C MET A 248 -20.56 -9.70 10.12
N GLU A 249 -19.90 -8.82 10.88
CA GLU A 249 -20.23 -8.60 12.29
C GLU A 249 -21.70 -8.15 12.40
N PRO A 250 -22.52 -8.64 13.35
CA PRO A 250 -23.97 -8.37 13.36
C PRO A 250 -24.37 -6.89 13.35
N ALA A 251 -23.54 -6.01 13.94
CA ALA A 251 -23.73 -4.55 13.94
C ALA A 251 -23.39 -3.86 12.60
N LEU A 252 -22.85 -4.61 11.63
CA LEU A 252 -22.48 -4.16 10.28
C LEU A 252 -23.27 -4.92 9.19
N ARG A 253 -24.29 -5.71 9.54
CA ARG A 253 -25.12 -6.42 8.56
C ARG A 253 -26.21 -5.47 8.04
N PRO A 254 -26.47 -5.43 6.72
CA PRO A 254 -27.57 -4.66 6.17
C PRO A 254 -28.93 -5.27 6.56
N GLU A 255 -29.96 -4.42 6.60
CA GLU A 255 -31.35 -4.90 6.61
C GLU A 255 -31.76 -5.43 5.22
N THR A 256 -32.29 -6.65 5.17
CA THR A 256 -32.26 -7.51 3.98
C THR A 256 -33.40 -7.37 2.97
N ILE A 257 -34.30 -6.38 3.09
CA ILE A 257 -35.64 -6.46 2.46
C ILE A 257 -35.91 -5.35 1.40
N ALA A 258 -35.03 -4.35 1.25
CA ALA A 258 -35.00 -3.46 0.08
C ALA A 258 -33.67 -2.72 0.05
N VAL A 259 -33.07 -2.62 -1.14
CA VAL A 259 -31.72 -2.08 -1.34
C VAL A 259 -31.73 -1.21 -2.60
N ARG A 260 -31.33 0.05 -2.51
CA ARG A 260 -31.03 0.86 -3.70
C ARG A 260 -29.59 0.62 -4.13
N SER A 261 -29.29 0.72 -5.41
CA SER A 261 -27.89 0.65 -5.83
C SER A 261 -27.49 1.61 -6.95
N TRP A 262 -26.20 1.93 -6.97
CA TRP A 262 -25.51 2.72 -7.98
C TRP A 262 -24.32 1.92 -8.51
N THR A 263 -24.09 1.99 -9.80
CA THR A 263 -23.12 1.16 -10.52
C THR A 263 -22.18 2.03 -11.35
N PHE A 264 -20.88 1.76 -11.22
CA PHE A 264 -19.82 2.57 -11.84
C PHE A 264 -18.95 1.66 -12.72
N PRO A 265 -19.09 1.74 -14.06
CA PRO A 265 -18.32 0.93 -14.99
C PRO A 265 -16.91 1.51 -15.21
N TYR A 266 -15.89 0.65 -15.14
CA TYR A 266 -14.50 1.03 -15.36
C TYR A 266 -13.70 -0.14 -15.96
N HIS A 267 -13.23 -0.01 -17.20
CA HIS A 267 -12.32 -0.97 -17.87
C HIS A 267 -12.69 -2.47 -17.73
N GLY A 268 -13.98 -2.80 -17.86
CA GLY A 268 -14.49 -4.18 -17.73
C GLY A 268 -14.86 -4.60 -16.31
N LEU A 269 -14.58 -3.76 -15.31
CA LEU A 269 -15.09 -3.88 -13.94
C LEU A 269 -16.43 -3.14 -13.80
N GLN A 270 -17.26 -3.64 -12.89
CA GLN A 270 -18.44 -2.95 -12.39
C GLN A 270 -18.31 -2.80 -10.88
N PHE A 271 -18.20 -1.57 -10.40
CA PHE A 271 -18.25 -1.26 -8.97
C PHE A 271 -19.67 -0.92 -8.56
N SER A 272 -20.09 -1.36 -7.38
CA SER A 272 -21.48 -1.18 -6.91
C SER A 272 -21.54 -0.65 -5.49
N ILE A 273 -22.40 0.33 -5.27
CA ILE A 273 -22.79 0.84 -3.94
C ILE A 273 -24.24 0.45 -3.69
N TYR A 274 -24.54 0.02 -2.48
CA TYR A 274 -25.85 -0.42 -2.04
C TYR A 274 -26.28 0.41 -0.81
N GLU A 275 -27.47 1.00 -0.81
CA GLU A 275 -28.09 1.65 0.36
C GLU A 275 -29.17 0.72 0.94
N ASP A 276 -29.07 0.38 2.23
CA ASP A 276 -30.07 -0.43 2.94
C ASP A 276 -31.28 0.40 3.42
N ARG A 277 -32.26 -0.24 4.06
CA ARG A 277 -33.47 0.42 4.58
C ARG A 277 -33.22 1.43 5.70
N CYS A 278 -32.08 1.34 6.40
CA CYS A 278 -31.66 2.30 7.40
C CYS A 278 -30.90 3.49 6.80
N GLY A 279 -30.65 3.48 5.48
CA GLY A 279 -29.82 4.48 4.81
C GLY A 279 -28.32 4.26 5.00
N ASN A 280 -27.87 3.06 5.37
CA ASN A 280 -26.44 2.73 5.44
C ASN A 280 -25.94 2.30 4.05
N PHE A 281 -24.71 2.71 3.71
CA PHE A 281 -24.06 2.42 2.44
C PHE A 281 -23.07 1.26 2.54
N PHE A 282 -23.13 0.36 1.56
CA PHE A 282 -22.29 -0.82 1.44
C PHE A 282 -21.62 -0.81 0.06
N LEU A 283 -20.29 -0.76 0.05
CA LEU A 283 -19.49 -0.66 -1.16
C LEU A 283 -18.93 -2.03 -1.49
N CYS A 284 -19.33 -2.59 -2.63
CA CYS A 284 -18.79 -3.83 -3.16
C CYS A 284 -17.51 -3.53 -3.95
N HIS A 285 -16.37 -3.98 -3.42
CA HIS A 285 -15.10 -3.90 -4.14
C HIS A 285 -15.04 -4.98 -5.25
N ALA A 286 -14.16 -4.79 -6.24
CA ALA A 286 -13.94 -5.74 -7.33
C ALA A 286 -13.75 -7.19 -6.85
N GLU A 287 -14.14 -8.16 -7.67
CA GLU A 287 -13.96 -9.57 -7.33
C GLU A 287 -12.48 -9.93 -7.23
N SER A 288 -12.15 -10.96 -6.45
CA SER A 288 -10.76 -11.39 -6.33
C SER A 288 -10.17 -11.78 -7.68
N HIS A 289 -10.95 -12.44 -8.54
CA HIS A 289 -10.47 -12.91 -9.84
C HIS A 289 -10.11 -11.76 -10.80
N ASP A 290 -10.69 -10.56 -10.61
CA ASP A 290 -10.32 -9.35 -11.35
C ASP A 290 -8.97 -8.76 -10.92
N ILE A 291 -8.54 -9.01 -9.67
CA ILE A 291 -7.34 -8.41 -9.09
C ILE A 291 -6.07 -8.71 -9.92
N PRO A 292 -5.74 -9.97 -10.26
CA PRO A 292 -4.58 -10.27 -11.10
C PRO A 292 -4.85 -10.04 -12.61
N ASN A 293 -6.10 -10.12 -13.06
CA ASN A 293 -6.43 -10.17 -14.49
C ASN A 293 -6.68 -8.78 -15.10
N ILE A 294 -7.21 -7.83 -14.34
CA ILE A 294 -7.60 -6.49 -14.81
C ILE A 294 -6.93 -5.42 -13.95
N VAL A 295 -7.13 -5.47 -12.63
CA VAL A 295 -6.76 -4.38 -11.70
C VAL A 295 -5.24 -4.18 -11.63
N ARG A 296 -4.46 -5.23 -11.36
CA ARG A 296 -2.98 -5.13 -11.26
C ARG A 296 -2.33 -4.68 -12.58
N PRO A 297 -2.67 -5.23 -13.76
CA PRO A 297 -2.19 -4.72 -15.05
C PRO A 297 -2.53 -3.25 -15.29
N GLN A 298 -3.75 -2.81 -14.96
CA GLN A 298 -4.17 -1.42 -15.13
C GLN A 298 -3.41 -0.49 -14.17
N LEU A 299 -3.28 -0.85 -12.89
CA LEU A 299 -2.51 -0.09 -11.91
C LEU A 299 -1.02 0.03 -12.28
N ALA A 300 -0.41 -1.05 -12.80
CA ALA A 300 0.96 -1.01 -13.31
C ALA A 300 1.09 -0.09 -14.54
N THR A 301 0.09 -0.08 -15.42
CA THR A 301 0.04 0.80 -16.59
C THR A 301 -0.06 2.27 -16.17
N LEU A 302 -0.96 2.60 -15.24
CA LEU A 302 -1.14 3.96 -14.71
C LEU A 302 0.08 4.45 -13.93
N TRP A 303 0.70 3.58 -13.12
CA TRP A 303 1.96 3.85 -12.42
C TRP A 303 3.08 4.19 -13.41
N ASN A 304 3.30 3.34 -14.41
CA ASN A 304 4.33 3.57 -15.43
C ASN A 304 4.02 4.82 -16.27
N ALA A 305 2.76 5.09 -16.60
CA ALA A 305 2.34 6.31 -17.31
C ALA A 305 2.57 7.59 -16.49
N THR A 306 2.37 7.54 -15.17
CA THR A 306 2.68 8.67 -14.27
C THR A 306 4.19 8.94 -14.20
N LEU A 307 5.03 7.91 -14.32
CA LEU A 307 6.50 8.03 -14.31
C LEU A 307 7.12 8.26 -15.70
N ASP A 308 6.32 8.24 -16.77
CA ASP A 308 6.81 8.48 -18.13
C ASP A 308 7.08 9.98 -18.36
N ARG A 309 8.36 10.33 -18.48
CA ARG A 309 8.83 11.70 -18.72
C ARG A 309 8.49 12.24 -20.11
N LEU A 310 8.14 11.37 -21.06
CA LEU A 310 7.72 11.78 -22.40
C LEU A 310 6.23 12.15 -22.45
N ARG A 311 5.45 11.80 -21.41
CA ARG A 311 4.03 12.07 -21.32
C ARG A 311 3.77 13.52 -20.85
N PRO A 312 2.76 14.23 -21.42
CA PRO A 312 2.35 15.55 -20.92
C PRO A 312 2.01 15.55 -19.43
N TYR A 313 2.42 16.60 -18.72
CA TYR A 313 2.25 16.72 -17.27
C TYR A 313 0.79 16.50 -16.80
N THR A 314 -0.18 17.11 -17.49
CA THR A 314 -1.61 16.96 -17.19
C THR A 314 -2.10 15.53 -17.35
N GLU A 315 -1.58 14.77 -18.31
CA GLU A 315 -1.88 13.34 -18.44
C GLU A 315 -1.23 12.52 -17.32
N ARG A 316 -0.01 12.85 -16.91
CA ARG A 316 0.66 12.18 -15.77
C ARG A 316 -0.13 12.38 -14.47
N LEU A 317 -0.68 13.57 -14.24
CA LEU A 317 -1.60 13.84 -13.11
C LEU A 317 -2.90 13.05 -13.22
N ARG A 318 -3.49 12.94 -14.42
CA ARG A 318 -4.68 12.10 -14.65
C ARG A 318 -4.40 10.64 -14.34
N CYS A 319 -3.27 10.10 -14.78
CA CYS A 319 -2.87 8.73 -14.47
C CYS A 319 -2.64 8.51 -12.96
N LEU A 320 -2.08 9.49 -12.24
CA LEU A 320 -1.94 9.45 -10.79
C LEU A 320 -3.30 9.41 -10.09
N ALA A 321 -4.21 10.32 -10.43
CA ALA A 321 -5.55 10.37 -9.85
C ALA A 321 -6.37 9.10 -10.16
N GLU A 322 -6.24 8.55 -11.37
CA GLU A 322 -6.93 7.32 -11.76
C GLU A 322 -6.34 6.09 -11.04
N PHE A 323 -5.02 6.06 -10.84
CA PHE A 323 -4.33 5.05 -10.03
C PHE A 323 -4.81 5.07 -8.58
N GLU A 324 -4.90 6.27 -7.97
CA GLU A 324 -5.43 6.46 -6.62
C GLU A 324 -6.86 5.91 -6.51
N TRP A 325 -7.75 6.35 -7.40
CA TRP A 325 -9.16 5.92 -7.42
C TRP A 325 -9.29 4.41 -7.52
N LEU A 326 -8.63 3.80 -8.52
CA LEU A 326 -8.71 2.37 -8.77
C LEU A 326 -8.11 1.56 -7.61
N TRP A 327 -7.03 2.02 -6.99
CA TRP A 327 -6.44 1.36 -5.83
C TRP A 327 -7.39 1.35 -4.64
N TYR A 328 -7.98 2.50 -4.30
CA TYR A 328 -8.90 2.61 -3.17
C TYR A 328 -10.19 1.79 -3.41
N TRP A 329 -10.75 1.84 -4.62
CA TRP A 329 -11.95 1.10 -5.00
C TRP A 329 -11.78 -0.41 -5.08
N THR A 330 -10.59 -0.91 -5.40
CA THR A 330 -10.35 -2.36 -5.53
C THR A 330 -9.86 -2.99 -4.24
N ASN A 331 -9.22 -2.23 -3.35
CA ASN A 331 -8.66 -2.70 -2.07
C ASN A 331 -7.97 -4.08 -2.21
N PRO A 332 -6.84 -4.17 -2.93
CA PRO A 332 -6.29 -5.45 -3.42
C PRO A 332 -5.87 -6.46 -2.34
N PHE A 333 -5.76 -6.03 -1.08
CA PHE A 333 -5.25 -6.83 0.04
C PHE A 333 -6.31 -7.22 1.08
N VAL A 334 -7.60 -7.15 0.74
CA VAL A 334 -8.77 -7.40 1.61
C VAL A 334 -8.99 -6.29 2.65
N ARG A 335 -7.93 -5.82 3.30
CA ARG A 335 -7.92 -4.62 4.16
C ARG A 335 -6.64 -3.84 3.92
N GLY A 336 -6.59 -2.59 4.41
CA GLY A 336 -5.38 -1.75 4.34
C GLY A 336 -5.19 -1.00 3.02
N GLY A 337 -6.15 -1.08 2.09
CA GLY A 337 -6.16 -0.32 0.83
C GLY A 337 -5.89 1.18 1.04
N ALA A 338 -6.55 1.82 2.00
CA ALA A 338 -6.33 3.23 2.38
C ALA A 338 -4.84 3.56 2.65
N THR A 339 -4.23 2.89 3.64
CA THR A 339 -2.84 3.14 4.04
C THR A 339 -1.86 2.85 2.90
N THR A 340 -2.06 1.74 2.19
CA THR A 340 -1.16 1.35 1.08
C THR A 340 -1.32 2.25 -0.15
N GLY A 341 -2.53 2.75 -0.42
CA GLY A 341 -2.82 3.67 -1.51
C GLY A 341 -2.20 5.04 -1.29
N GLY A 342 -2.33 5.58 -0.07
CA GLY A 342 -1.64 6.82 0.30
C GLY A 342 -0.12 6.70 0.14
N VAL A 343 0.47 5.58 0.57
CA VAL A 343 1.92 5.30 0.38
C VAL A 343 2.28 5.30 -1.11
N LEU A 344 1.55 4.57 -1.94
CA LEU A 344 1.83 4.47 -3.38
C LEU A 344 1.62 5.81 -4.10
N SER A 345 0.60 6.57 -3.71
CA SER A 345 0.33 7.93 -4.20
C SER A 345 1.48 8.88 -3.87
N VAL A 346 1.91 8.94 -2.60
CA VAL A 346 3.03 9.81 -2.16
C VAL A 346 4.34 9.44 -2.87
N PHE A 347 4.56 8.16 -3.18
CA PHE A 347 5.70 7.72 -3.99
C PHE A 347 5.68 8.34 -5.40
N LEU A 348 4.53 8.30 -6.09
CA LEU A 348 4.36 8.91 -7.41
C LEU A 348 4.45 10.44 -7.35
N GLN A 349 3.76 11.07 -6.39
CA GLN A 349 3.80 12.52 -6.16
C GLN A 349 5.24 13.01 -5.96
N ARG A 350 6.00 12.37 -5.07
CA ARG A 350 7.40 12.76 -4.81
C ARG A 350 8.29 12.55 -6.04
N SER A 351 8.05 11.53 -6.87
CA SER A 351 8.78 11.39 -8.13
C SER A 351 8.48 12.55 -9.10
N LEU A 352 7.24 13.05 -9.16
CA LEU A 352 6.91 14.26 -9.92
C LEU A 352 7.63 15.51 -9.37
N LEU A 353 7.59 15.74 -8.04
CA LEU A 353 8.37 16.83 -7.42
C LEU A 353 9.86 16.76 -7.75
N SER A 354 10.45 15.56 -7.68
CA SER A 354 11.89 15.35 -7.93
C SER A 354 12.33 15.64 -9.37
N GLU A 355 11.37 15.73 -10.30
CA GLU A 355 11.58 16.12 -11.69
C GLU A 355 11.38 17.63 -11.93
N GLY A 356 11.07 18.39 -10.88
CA GLY A 356 10.82 19.84 -10.94
C GLY A 356 9.37 20.22 -11.25
N TRP A 357 8.43 19.27 -11.19
CA TRP A 357 7.00 19.60 -11.38
C TRP A 357 6.40 20.17 -10.11
N HIS A 358 5.72 21.31 -10.23
CA HIS A 358 4.94 21.91 -9.15
C HIS A 358 3.60 21.17 -8.98
N ILE A 359 3.60 20.13 -8.16
CA ILE A 359 2.38 19.51 -7.62
C ILE A 359 2.07 20.06 -6.22
N ASN A 360 0.79 20.22 -5.94
CA ASN A 360 0.28 20.49 -4.61
C ASN A 360 0.21 19.17 -3.82
N ILE A 361 1.20 18.92 -2.97
CA ILE A 361 1.11 17.86 -1.96
C ILE A 361 0.46 18.48 -0.71
N PRO A 362 -0.58 17.86 -0.12
CA PRO A 362 -1.11 18.27 1.19
C PRO A 362 -0.01 18.39 2.25
N ASP A 363 -0.20 19.23 3.25
CA ASP A 363 0.68 19.36 4.43
C ASP A 363 0.27 18.47 5.62
N HIS A 364 -0.90 17.84 5.52
CA HIS A 364 -1.51 16.98 6.54
C HIS A 364 -2.18 15.74 5.95
N PHE A 365 -2.36 14.71 6.79
CA PHE A 365 -3.08 13.49 6.46
C PHE A 365 -4.54 13.79 6.06
N ARG A 366 -4.92 13.34 4.86
CA ARG A 366 -6.30 13.38 4.35
C ARG A 366 -6.82 11.96 4.14
N MET A 367 -8.08 11.72 4.49
CA MET A 367 -8.76 10.44 4.25
C MET A 367 -9.23 10.32 2.79
N GLN A 368 -8.26 10.38 1.88
CA GLN A 368 -8.41 10.43 0.44
C GLN A 368 -9.19 9.24 -0.14
N ASP A 369 -9.05 8.08 0.49
CA ASP A 369 -9.77 6.86 0.15
C ASP A 369 -11.28 7.03 0.28
N LEU A 370 -11.76 7.79 1.28
CA LEU A 370 -13.20 8.03 1.46
C LEU A 370 -13.76 8.90 0.33
N TYR A 371 -13.02 9.92 -0.09
CA TYR A 371 -13.40 10.75 -1.23
C TYR A 371 -13.48 9.92 -2.52
N ALA A 372 -12.45 9.10 -2.80
CA ALA A 372 -12.45 8.19 -3.96
C ALA A 372 -13.65 7.22 -3.93
N LEU A 373 -13.87 6.57 -2.79
CA LEU A 373 -14.97 5.63 -2.59
C LEU A 373 -16.35 6.27 -2.71
N SER A 374 -16.49 7.58 -2.45
CA SER A 374 -17.74 8.35 -2.57
C SER A 374 -17.99 8.95 -3.96
N SER A 375 -17.24 8.57 -5.00
CA SER A 375 -17.30 9.26 -6.29
C SER A 375 -17.04 8.34 -7.49
N ASP A 376 -17.72 8.63 -8.61
CA ASP A 376 -17.36 8.12 -9.94
C ASP A 376 -15.91 8.49 -10.30
N TRP A 377 -15.25 7.62 -11.06
CA TRP A 377 -13.84 7.79 -11.42
C TRP A 377 -13.58 9.06 -12.23
N ARG A 378 -14.48 9.47 -13.13
CA ARG A 378 -14.28 10.67 -13.95
C ARG A 378 -14.35 11.92 -13.08
N PHE A 379 -15.32 11.95 -12.16
CA PHE A 379 -15.50 13.05 -11.23
C PHE A 379 -14.30 13.17 -10.29
N TYR A 380 -13.90 12.07 -9.65
CA TYR A 380 -12.71 12.03 -8.80
C TYR A 380 -11.44 12.44 -9.56
N VAL A 381 -11.20 11.89 -10.76
CA VAL A 381 -10.00 12.23 -11.55
C VAL A 381 -9.98 13.72 -11.93
N CYS A 382 -11.12 14.31 -12.30
CA CYS A 382 -11.18 15.74 -12.62
C CYS A 382 -10.88 16.62 -11.40
N GLU A 383 -11.53 16.38 -10.25
CA GLU A 383 -11.27 17.14 -9.02
C GLU A 383 -9.84 16.94 -8.52
N ARG A 384 -9.36 15.70 -8.49
CA ARG A 384 -8.04 15.36 -7.95
C ARG A 384 -6.90 15.89 -8.82
N VAL A 385 -7.10 15.98 -10.14
CA VAL A 385 -6.16 16.68 -11.04
C VAL A 385 -6.16 18.18 -10.79
N ALA A 386 -7.31 18.80 -10.52
CA ALA A 386 -7.37 20.21 -10.13
C ALA A 386 -6.74 20.46 -8.75
N GLU A 387 -6.89 19.54 -7.79
CA GLU A 387 -6.24 19.62 -6.48
C GLU A 387 -4.72 19.48 -6.57
N LEU A 388 -4.23 18.54 -7.40
CA LEU A 388 -2.81 18.26 -7.61
C LEU A 388 -2.10 19.32 -8.46
N ALA A 389 -2.79 19.87 -9.45
CA ALA A 389 -2.28 20.99 -10.24
C ALA A 389 -2.26 22.24 -9.37
N SER A 390 -1.07 22.80 -9.12
CA SER A 390 -0.98 24.11 -8.50
C SER A 390 -1.71 25.13 -9.37
N GLU A 391 -2.76 25.75 -8.82
CA GLU A 391 -3.11 27.10 -9.25
C GLU A 391 -1.87 28.00 -9.01
N GLY A 392 -1.62 28.95 -9.90
CA GLY A 392 -0.34 29.66 -9.92
C GLY A 392 -0.14 30.57 -8.71
N MET A 393 1.05 30.49 -8.09
CA MET A 393 1.55 31.35 -6.99
C MET A 393 0.73 31.34 -5.68
N ASP A 394 1.10 30.46 -4.73
CA ASP A 394 1.97 30.88 -3.60
C ASP A 394 2.23 29.75 -2.57
N SER A 395 3.43 29.78 -1.97
CA SER A 395 3.86 29.05 -0.76
C SER A 395 3.89 27.50 -0.75
N ILE A 396 5.05 26.93 -1.11
CA ILE A 396 6.01 26.54 -0.05
C ILE A 396 7.36 27.17 -0.39
N THR A 397 7.57 28.39 0.11
CA THR A 397 8.94 28.83 0.38
C THR A 397 9.36 28.12 1.66
N ILE A 398 10.36 27.24 1.59
CA ILE A 398 11.08 26.84 2.80
C ILE A 398 11.89 28.07 3.19
N ASP A 399 11.36 28.87 4.12
CA ASP A 399 12.01 30.11 4.54
C ASP A 399 13.22 29.79 5.43
N GLU A 400 14.40 29.81 4.83
CA GLU A 400 15.69 29.58 5.48
C GLU A 400 16.11 30.77 6.35
N ARG A 401 15.36 31.14 7.42
CA ARG A 401 15.86 31.99 8.53
C ARG A 401 15.02 32.00 9.82
N ALA A 402 15.74 32.00 10.94
CA ALA A 402 15.37 32.45 12.30
C ALA A 402 14.26 31.66 13.04
N ALA A 403 14.51 30.99 14.18
CA ALA A 403 15.52 31.22 15.21
C ALA A 403 15.76 29.96 16.07
#